data_AF-A0A0L6Z7D7-F1
#
_entry.id   AF-A0A0L6Z7D7-F1
#
_cell.length_a   1.000
_cell.length_b   1.000
_cell.length_c   1.000
_cell.angle_alpha   90.00
_cell.angle_beta   90.00
_cell.angle_gamma   90.00
#
_symmetry.space_group_name_H-M   'P 1'
#
loop_
_entity.id
_entity.type
_entity.pdbx_description
1 polymer ?
#
loop_
_entity_poly.entity_id
_entity_poly.type
_entity_poly.pdbx_seq_one_letter_code
_entity_poly.pdbx_strand_id
1 'polypeptide(L)'
;MEDRYKLFKEVVKIEKGCIDYFGKMYKLSTIEQWLKENEAQYSWIKDEIGTLKKPPITDAKFSRLIYLMSNTNRDEIDTFYKVGALLYNMPTYKEFLYIVRRYNQLRINYESYEIFLKDWCISYNSEYDYENIIELLDNANKLLEEIEGTWLEKILLIISKGGQTARVVLQQTILKCNYYIKKITSIRKEISGFKVEIPKEIEISVLNHKLESVYREFEKKGKLNKLFKVIHKECLSVLNGCLIDNKPVETREQIRIVKLYVEQCSIEESLKNMWNNTMMEYKGIEINELSFETLSNVEEVINKLDIIVNWEKKVVDKIKNHISKITFLKDIDWYNKESYSTLRKGILNIKYLNEYEELKNYIFNIKKSISKANEFDGLIRAIDTCNTFILEKYYKKLERLKEISPLIKELEGIMESLYEDCPMLVEKLLSDEDKLNLLGKYKNFSVAWKWRQFKNILIEVEKYKEEASEKKLKEILSHKQGIA
;
A
#
# COMPACT_ATOMS: atom_id res chain seq x y z
N MET A 1 -37.28 -56.72 -15.15
CA MET A 1 -38.76 -56.63 -15.11
C MET A 1 -39.34 -57.54 -14.03
N GLU A 2 -38.89 -58.79 -13.90
CA GLU A 2 -39.32 -59.72 -12.83
C GLU A 2 -39.07 -59.24 -11.39
N ASP A 3 -37.97 -58.53 -11.12
CA ASP A 3 -37.67 -58.03 -9.75
C ASP A 3 -38.56 -56.85 -9.32
N ARG A 4 -38.92 -55.94 -10.23
CA ARG A 4 -39.92 -54.89 -9.96
C ARG A 4 -41.29 -55.48 -9.66
N TYR A 5 -41.63 -56.60 -10.31
CA TYR A 5 -42.89 -57.30 -10.18
C TYR A 5 -43.03 -58.04 -8.83
N LYS A 6 -41.94 -58.64 -8.34
CA LYS A 6 -41.89 -59.21 -6.97
C LYS A 6 -41.97 -58.12 -5.90
N LEU A 7 -41.21 -57.04 -6.06
CA LEU A 7 -41.22 -55.93 -5.11
C LEU A 7 -42.60 -55.27 -5.00
N PHE A 8 -43.30 -55.05 -6.13
CA PHE A 8 -44.65 -54.50 -6.15
C PHE A 8 -45.68 -55.41 -5.46
N LYS A 9 -45.56 -56.74 -5.65
CA LYS A 9 -46.40 -57.72 -4.93
C LYS A 9 -46.11 -57.81 -3.43
N GLU A 10 -44.90 -57.48 -2.98
CA GLU A 10 -44.57 -57.39 -1.56
C GLU A 10 -45.11 -56.10 -0.93
N VAL A 11 -45.03 -54.98 -1.65
CA VAL A 11 -45.54 -53.66 -1.23
C VAL A 11 -47.06 -53.59 -1.25
N VAL A 12 -47.69 -54.20 -2.24
CA VAL A 12 -49.15 -54.28 -2.37
C VAL A 12 -49.58 -55.71 -2.03
N LYS A 13 -50.17 -55.92 -0.86
CA LYS A 13 -50.84 -57.19 -0.52
C LYS A 13 -52.19 -57.23 -1.25
N ILE A 14 -52.12 -57.41 -2.58
CA ILE A 14 -53.24 -57.27 -3.52
C ILE A 14 -54.45 -58.13 -3.09
N GLU A 15 -54.21 -59.33 -2.55
CA GLU A 15 -55.26 -60.23 -2.05
C GLU A 15 -56.03 -59.71 -0.82
N LYS A 16 -55.46 -58.75 -0.08
CA LYS A 16 -56.06 -58.15 1.14
C LYS A 16 -56.54 -56.72 0.95
N GLY A 17 -56.41 -56.15 -0.26
CA GLY A 17 -56.82 -54.78 -0.56
C GLY A 17 -56.06 -53.72 0.25
N CYS A 18 -54.84 -54.01 0.69
CA CYS A 18 -54.02 -53.10 1.49
C CYS A 18 -52.60 -52.94 0.92
N ILE A 19 -52.00 -51.77 1.16
CA ILE A 19 -50.64 -51.40 0.80
C ILE A 19 -49.81 -51.19 2.07
N ASP A 20 -48.59 -51.71 2.10
CA ASP A 20 -47.60 -51.33 3.11
C ASP A 20 -46.82 -50.10 2.62
N TYR A 21 -47.02 -48.97 3.29
CA TYR A 21 -46.31 -47.72 3.01
C TYR A 21 -45.46 -47.34 4.21
N PHE A 22 -44.14 -47.51 4.08
CA PHE A 22 -43.14 -47.28 5.13
C PHE A 22 -43.49 -47.95 6.48
N GLY A 23 -43.93 -49.22 6.45
CA GLY A 23 -44.23 -50.02 7.64
C GLY A 23 -45.63 -49.81 8.22
N LYS A 24 -46.50 -49.05 7.52
CA LYS A 24 -47.90 -48.84 7.89
C LYS A 24 -48.82 -49.40 6.82
N MET A 25 -49.79 -50.22 7.23
CA MET A 25 -50.79 -50.80 6.35
C MET A 25 -51.94 -49.81 6.09
N TYR A 26 -52.22 -49.54 4.82
CA TYR A 26 -53.34 -48.69 4.38
C TYR A 26 -54.30 -49.48 3.50
N LYS A 27 -55.61 -49.34 3.70
CA LYS A 27 -56.62 -49.91 2.79
C LYS A 27 -56.67 -49.08 1.49
N LEU A 28 -56.83 -49.75 0.35
CA LEU A 28 -56.94 -49.11 -0.97
C LEU A 28 -58.11 -48.10 -1.01
N SER A 29 -59.27 -48.47 -0.47
CA SER A 29 -60.45 -47.58 -0.42
C SER A 29 -60.21 -46.33 0.42
N THR A 30 -59.46 -46.43 1.51
CA THR A 30 -59.06 -45.29 2.34
C THR A 30 -58.08 -44.38 1.60
N ILE A 31 -57.17 -44.96 0.82
CA ILE A 31 -56.26 -44.18 -0.03
C ILE A 31 -57.04 -43.44 -1.12
N GLU A 32 -57.98 -44.11 -1.81
CA GLU A 32 -58.84 -43.51 -2.84
C GLU A 32 -59.66 -42.34 -2.29
N GLN A 33 -60.28 -42.52 -1.12
CA GLN A 33 -61.03 -41.45 -0.46
C GLN A 33 -60.10 -40.28 -0.08
N TRP A 34 -58.97 -40.57 0.55
CA TRP A 34 -58.01 -39.54 0.96
C TRP A 34 -57.47 -38.76 -0.24
N LEU A 35 -57.17 -39.42 -1.36
CA LEU A 35 -56.72 -38.77 -2.58
C LEU A 35 -57.74 -37.77 -3.11
N LYS A 36 -59.04 -38.13 -3.16
CA LYS A 36 -60.13 -37.25 -3.60
C LYS A 36 -60.30 -36.03 -2.69
N GLU A 37 -60.28 -36.25 -1.38
CA GLU A 37 -60.42 -35.17 -0.38
C GLU A 37 -59.26 -34.17 -0.43
N ASN A 38 -58.08 -34.61 -0.88
CA ASN A 38 -56.83 -33.85 -0.83
C ASN A 38 -56.34 -33.39 -2.22
N GLU A 39 -57.07 -33.72 -3.29
CA GLU A 39 -56.66 -33.47 -4.68
C GLU A 39 -56.46 -31.97 -4.95
N ALA A 40 -57.41 -31.12 -4.53
CA ALA A 40 -57.34 -29.68 -4.78
C ALA A 40 -56.08 -29.00 -4.19
N GLN A 41 -55.54 -29.55 -3.09
CA GLN A 41 -54.44 -28.95 -2.35
C GLN A 41 -53.07 -29.58 -2.65
N TYR A 42 -53.01 -30.87 -2.97
CA TYR A 42 -51.76 -31.64 -2.97
C TYR A 42 -51.44 -32.37 -4.29
N SER A 43 -52.30 -32.27 -5.32
CA SER A 43 -52.11 -32.95 -6.62
C SER A 43 -51.17 -32.24 -7.60
N TRP A 44 -50.42 -31.23 -7.15
CA TRP A 44 -49.65 -30.35 -8.03
C TRP A 44 -48.33 -30.94 -8.55
N ILE A 45 -47.87 -32.08 -8.00
CA ILE A 45 -46.74 -32.85 -8.54
C ILE A 45 -47.26 -33.80 -9.62
N LYS A 46 -46.74 -33.68 -10.84
CA LYS A 46 -47.14 -34.49 -12.00
C LYS A 46 -46.09 -35.55 -12.39
N ASP A 47 -44.91 -35.50 -11.80
CA ASP A 47 -43.79 -36.40 -12.08
C ASP A 47 -44.07 -37.84 -11.65
N GLU A 48 -43.45 -38.82 -12.31
CA GLU A 48 -43.53 -40.23 -11.91
C GLU A 48 -42.61 -40.52 -10.73
N ILE A 49 -43.17 -40.53 -9.52
CA ILE A 49 -42.45 -40.83 -8.29
C ILE A 49 -42.56 -42.33 -7.95
N GLY A 50 -41.41 -42.95 -7.64
CA GLY A 50 -41.34 -44.33 -7.15
C GLY A 50 -42.07 -44.52 -5.82
N THR A 51 -42.78 -45.64 -5.68
CA THR A 51 -43.79 -45.91 -4.64
C THR A 51 -43.29 -45.89 -3.19
N LEU A 52 -42.00 -46.12 -2.95
CA LEU A 52 -41.35 -46.07 -1.62
C LEU A 52 -40.12 -45.15 -1.59
N LYS A 53 -39.98 -44.25 -2.57
CA LYS A 53 -38.89 -43.28 -2.62
C LYS A 53 -39.14 -42.17 -1.58
N LYS A 54 -38.14 -41.84 -0.78
CA LYS A 54 -38.22 -40.68 0.12
C LYS A 54 -38.17 -39.38 -0.72
N PRO A 55 -38.81 -38.29 -0.28
CA PRO A 55 -38.70 -37.00 -0.96
C PRO A 55 -37.22 -36.56 -1.07
N PRO A 56 -36.79 -35.99 -2.21
CA PRO A 56 -35.40 -35.56 -2.43
C PRO A 56 -34.99 -34.42 -1.49
N ILE A 57 -35.96 -33.63 -1.04
CA ILE A 57 -35.75 -32.52 -0.11
C ILE A 57 -36.82 -32.49 0.99
N THR A 58 -36.52 -31.79 2.08
CA THR A 58 -37.45 -31.61 3.21
C THR A 58 -38.47 -30.51 2.93
N ASP A 59 -39.57 -30.49 3.69
CA ASP A 59 -40.56 -29.40 3.66
C ASP A 59 -39.93 -28.03 3.95
N ALA A 60 -38.92 -27.98 4.83
CA ALA A 60 -38.19 -26.76 5.15
C ALA A 60 -37.39 -26.27 3.93
N LYS A 61 -36.67 -27.16 3.23
CA LYS A 61 -35.94 -26.82 2.00
C LYS A 61 -36.88 -26.40 0.88
N PHE A 62 -38.01 -27.08 0.71
CA PHE A 62 -39.00 -26.72 -0.31
C PHE A 62 -39.66 -25.37 0.00
N SER A 63 -40.07 -25.14 1.24
CA SER A 63 -40.59 -23.83 1.69
C SER A 63 -39.57 -22.71 1.47
N ARG A 64 -38.29 -22.99 1.72
CA ARG A 64 -37.19 -22.08 1.44
C ARG A 64 -37.03 -21.79 -0.05
N LEU A 65 -37.10 -22.80 -0.91
CA LEU A 65 -37.11 -22.61 -2.37
C LEU A 65 -38.25 -21.70 -2.81
N ILE A 66 -39.49 -21.98 -2.37
CA ILE A 66 -40.66 -21.17 -2.73
C ILE A 66 -40.49 -19.73 -2.25
N TYR A 67 -39.99 -19.54 -1.02
CA TYR A 67 -39.67 -18.21 -0.50
C TYR A 67 -38.62 -17.49 -1.37
N LEU A 68 -37.53 -18.16 -1.75
CA LEU A 68 -36.49 -17.58 -2.61
C LEU A 68 -37.04 -17.22 -3.99
N MET A 69 -37.84 -18.09 -4.60
CA MET A 69 -38.45 -17.85 -5.92
C MET A 69 -39.45 -16.70 -5.91
N SER A 70 -40.21 -16.52 -4.82
CA SER A 70 -41.15 -15.40 -4.66
C SER A 70 -40.47 -14.06 -4.42
N ASN A 71 -39.29 -14.04 -3.80
CA ASN A 71 -38.60 -12.80 -3.39
C ASN A 71 -37.40 -12.43 -4.28
N THR A 72 -37.00 -13.27 -5.23
CA THR A 72 -35.89 -12.98 -6.14
C THR A 72 -36.41 -12.52 -7.50
N ASN A 73 -35.96 -11.35 -7.95
CA ASN A 73 -36.34 -10.80 -9.26
C ASN A 73 -35.71 -11.62 -10.40
N ARG A 74 -36.53 -12.01 -11.39
CA ARG A 74 -36.09 -12.77 -12.57
C ARG A 74 -35.01 -12.02 -13.37
N ASP A 75 -35.13 -10.70 -13.50
CA ASP A 75 -34.17 -9.89 -14.24
C ASP A 75 -32.81 -9.83 -13.54
N GLU A 76 -32.81 -9.92 -12.21
CA GLU A 76 -31.58 -9.93 -11.41
C GLU A 76 -30.86 -11.27 -11.50
N ILE A 77 -31.62 -12.37 -11.51
CA ILE A 77 -31.11 -13.73 -11.75
C ILE A 77 -30.49 -13.80 -13.16
N ASP A 78 -31.21 -13.34 -14.18
CA ASP A 78 -30.71 -13.33 -15.57
C ASP A 78 -29.45 -12.47 -15.70
N THR A 79 -29.46 -11.28 -15.09
CA THR A 79 -28.26 -10.42 -15.05
C THR A 79 -27.10 -11.15 -14.36
N PHE A 80 -27.34 -11.80 -13.22
CA PHE A 80 -26.31 -12.55 -12.49
C PHE A 80 -25.72 -13.68 -13.33
N TYR A 81 -26.52 -14.42 -14.11
CA TYR A 81 -25.97 -15.46 -14.99
C TYR A 81 -25.05 -14.92 -16.07
N LYS A 82 -25.32 -13.72 -16.57
CA LYS A 82 -24.52 -13.09 -17.62
C LYS A 82 -23.21 -12.50 -17.10
N VAL A 83 -23.19 -11.98 -15.87
CA VAL A 83 -22.03 -11.21 -15.34
C VAL A 83 -21.43 -11.73 -14.05
N GLY A 84 -22.03 -12.75 -13.42
CA GLY A 84 -21.69 -13.22 -12.07
C GLY A 84 -20.23 -13.61 -11.90
N ALA A 85 -19.66 -14.27 -12.92
CA ALA A 85 -18.24 -14.65 -12.93
C ALA A 85 -17.29 -13.43 -12.94
N LEU A 86 -17.74 -12.28 -13.41
CA LEU A 86 -16.95 -11.05 -13.50
C LEU A 86 -17.07 -10.17 -12.25
N LEU A 87 -18.12 -10.35 -11.45
CA LEU A 87 -18.40 -9.51 -10.27
C LEU A 87 -17.25 -9.47 -9.27
N TYR A 88 -16.58 -10.61 -9.05
CA TYR A 88 -15.51 -10.74 -8.07
C TYR A 88 -14.15 -10.21 -8.56
N ASN A 89 -14.00 -10.01 -9.87
CA ASN A 89 -12.78 -9.44 -10.47
C ASN A 89 -12.81 -7.90 -10.51
N MET A 90 -13.92 -7.29 -10.10
CA MET A 90 -14.07 -5.84 -10.07
C MET A 90 -13.49 -5.27 -8.76
N PRO A 91 -12.70 -4.18 -8.83
CA PRO A 91 -12.23 -3.46 -7.65
C PRO A 91 -13.40 -2.90 -6.83
N THR A 92 -13.14 -2.38 -5.64
CA THR A 92 -14.19 -1.70 -4.87
C THR A 92 -14.55 -0.35 -5.51
N TYR A 93 -15.76 0.15 -5.24
CA TYR A 93 -16.19 1.47 -5.72
C TYR A 93 -15.21 2.57 -5.30
N LYS A 94 -14.76 2.57 -4.04
CA LYS A 94 -13.86 3.60 -3.49
C LYS A 94 -12.51 3.62 -4.20
N GLU A 95 -11.89 2.45 -4.38
CA GLU A 95 -10.62 2.31 -5.09
C GLU A 95 -10.75 2.76 -6.55
N PHE A 96 -11.78 2.28 -7.24
CA PHE A 96 -11.95 2.59 -8.65
C PHE A 96 -12.34 4.05 -8.90
N LEU A 97 -13.14 4.64 -8.02
CA LEU A 97 -13.46 6.07 -8.06
C LEU A 97 -12.19 6.91 -7.91
N TYR A 98 -11.29 6.56 -7.00
CA TYR A 98 -10.00 7.23 -6.84
C TYR A 98 -9.19 7.14 -8.13
N ILE A 99 -9.05 5.95 -8.70
CA ILE A 99 -8.32 5.69 -9.95
C ILE A 99 -8.87 6.53 -11.11
N VAL A 100 -10.19 6.51 -11.34
CA VAL A 100 -10.83 7.27 -12.43
C VAL A 100 -10.66 8.78 -12.23
N ARG A 101 -10.79 9.28 -11.00
CA ARG A 101 -10.58 10.71 -10.70
C ARG A 101 -9.14 11.13 -10.93
N ARG A 102 -8.18 10.33 -10.44
CA ARG A 102 -6.75 10.61 -10.60
C ARG A 102 -6.34 10.56 -12.07
N TYR A 103 -6.79 9.53 -12.80
CA TYR A 103 -6.60 9.43 -14.24
C TYR A 103 -7.14 10.67 -14.98
N ASN A 104 -8.36 11.11 -14.67
CA ASN A 104 -8.94 12.30 -15.32
C ASN A 104 -8.15 13.58 -14.98
N GLN A 105 -7.70 13.74 -13.74
CA GLN A 105 -6.87 14.88 -13.33
C GLN A 105 -5.55 14.92 -14.11
N LEU A 106 -4.88 13.78 -14.26
CA LEU A 106 -3.64 13.68 -15.02
C LEU A 106 -3.89 13.89 -16.52
N ARG A 107 -4.97 13.31 -17.06
CA ARG A 107 -5.37 13.44 -18.47
C ARG A 107 -5.52 14.90 -18.90
N ILE A 108 -6.17 15.73 -18.07
CA ILE A 108 -6.39 17.15 -18.37
C ILE A 108 -5.07 17.92 -18.51
N ASN A 109 -4.03 17.51 -17.79
CA ASN A 109 -2.73 18.18 -17.77
C ASN A 109 -1.67 17.48 -18.63
N TYR A 110 -2.00 16.34 -19.25
CA TYR A 110 -1.04 15.46 -19.92
C TYR A 110 -0.21 16.20 -20.98
N GLU A 111 -0.87 16.92 -21.89
CA GLU A 111 -0.19 17.71 -22.93
C GLU A 111 0.74 18.77 -22.34
N SER A 112 0.36 19.39 -21.21
CA SER A 112 1.19 20.39 -20.55
C SER A 112 2.47 19.79 -19.95
N TYR A 113 2.39 18.55 -19.46
CA TYR A 113 3.54 17.81 -18.95
C TYR A 113 4.50 17.43 -20.09
N GLU A 114 3.98 16.95 -21.22
CA GLU A 114 4.79 16.63 -22.41
C GLU A 114 5.47 17.87 -23.00
N ILE A 115 4.73 18.98 -23.16
CA ILE A 115 5.28 20.23 -23.67
C ILE A 115 6.42 20.75 -22.79
N PHE A 116 6.29 20.64 -21.47
CA PHE A 116 7.34 21.05 -20.54
C PHE A 116 8.63 20.23 -20.73
N LEU A 117 8.49 18.94 -21.03
CA LEU A 117 9.59 17.99 -21.17
C LEU A 117 10.11 17.85 -22.60
N LYS A 118 9.65 18.67 -23.55
CA LYS A 118 10.00 18.56 -24.98
C LYS A 118 11.50 18.56 -25.28
N ASP A 119 12.30 19.20 -24.42
CA ASP A 119 13.76 19.31 -24.58
C ASP A 119 14.52 18.25 -23.76
N TRP A 120 13.82 17.24 -23.22
CA TRP A 120 14.35 16.19 -22.35
C TRP A 120 14.17 14.83 -23.02
N CYS A 121 15.28 14.13 -23.24
CA CYS A 121 15.27 12.76 -23.75
C CYS A 121 15.29 11.79 -22.56
N ILE A 122 14.16 11.15 -22.28
CA ILE A 122 13.98 10.24 -21.15
C ILE A 122 13.98 8.81 -21.70
N SER A 123 14.84 7.93 -21.18
CA SER A 123 14.85 6.55 -21.65
C SER A 123 13.58 5.80 -21.24
N TYR A 124 12.97 5.07 -22.17
CA TYR A 124 11.79 4.26 -21.92
C TYR A 124 12.06 3.21 -20.82
N ASN A 125 11.07 2.96 -19.95
CA ASN A 125 11.12 1.98 -18.84
C ASN A 125 12.14 2.29 -17.73
N SER A 126 12.40 3.56 -17.48
CA SER A 126 13.22 3.99 -16.34
C SER A 126 12.37 4.11 -15.08
N GLU A 127 12.60 3.24 -14.11
CA GLU A 127 12.17 3.50 -12.73
C GLU A 127 13.13 4.51 -12.09
N TYR A 128 12.56 5.59 -11.54
CA TYR A 128 13.28 6.63 -10.81
C TYR A 128 12.79 6.67 -9.37
N ASP A 129 13.70 6.91 -8.44
CA ASP A 129 13.37 7.28 -7.07
C ASP A 129 13.03 8.78 -7.03
N TYR A 130 11.78 9.10 -7.38
CA TYR A 130 11.31 10.48 -7.52
C TYR A 130 11.47 11.27 -6.22
N GLU A 131 11.15 10.65 -5.09
CA GLU A 131 11.19 11.26 -3.77
C GLU A 131 12.62 11.69 -3.41
N ASN A 132 13.59 10.80 -3.56
CA ASN A 132 15.00 11.10 -3.28
C ASN A 132 15.56 12.16 -4.24
N ILE A 133 15.23 12.10 -5.54
CA ILE A 133 15.65 13.13 -6.50
C ILE A 133 15.10 14.50 -6.11
N ILE A 134 13.81 14.58 -5.75
CA ILE A 134 13.18 15.83 -5.33
C ILE A 134 13.83 16.36 -4.06
N GLU A 135 14.13 15.51 -3.07
CA GLU A 135 14.81 15.90 -1.84
C GLU A 135 16.21 16.48 -2.11
N LEU A 136 17.00 15.84 -2.98
CA LEU A 136 18.32 16.34 -3.37
C LEU A 136 18.24 17.71 -4.07
N LEU A 137 17.25 17.89 -4.96
CA LEU A 137 17.01 19.16 -5.65
C LEU A 137 16.55 20.26 -4.68
N ASP A 138 15.65 19.94 -3.74
CA ASP A 138 15.13 20.88 -2.75
C ASP A 138 16.23 21.32 -1.77
N ASN A 139 17.09 20.39 -1.33
CA ASN A 139 18.24 20.70 -0.48
C ASN A 139 19.26 21.60 -1.19
N ALA A 140 19.54 21.34 -2.47
CA ALA A 140 20.44 22.17 -3.27
C ALA A 140 19.87 23.57 -3.48
N ASN A 141 18.57 23.67 -3.82
CA ASN A 141 17.89 24.93 -4.03
C ASN A 141 17.86 25.77 -2.73
N LYS A 142 17.54 25.15 -1.60
CA LYS A 142 17.55 25.80 -0.28
C LYS A 142 18.93 26.35 0.07
N LEU A 143 20.00 25.59 -0.19
CA LEU A 143 21.36 26.08 0.06
C LEU A 143 21.71 27.28 -0.82
N LEU A 144 21.27 27.31 -2.08
CA LEU A 144 21.44 28.47 -2.96
C LEU A 144 20.65 29.68 -2.45
N GLU A 145 19.42 29.49 -1.98
CA GLU A 145 18.61 30.55 -1.35
C GLU A 145 19.26 31.10 -0.08
N GLU A 146 19.85 30.24 0.76
CA GLU A 146 20.52 30.65 1.99
C GLU A 146 21.78 31.50 1.75
N ILE A 147 22.47 31.30 0.62
CA ILE A 147 23.70 32.03 0.31
C ILE A 147 23.48 33.22 -0.62
N GLU A 148 22.31 33.34 -1.23
CA GLU A 148 21.97 34.42 -2.16
C GLU A 148 22.18 35.81 -1.51
N GLY A 149 22.85 36.71 -2.22
CA GLY A 149 23.19 38.05 -1.73
C GLY A 149 24.31 38.08 -0.67
N THR A 150 24.85 36.93 -0.27
CA THR A 150 25.94 36.84 0.71
C THR A 150 27.32 36.77 0.03
N TRP A 151 28.38 36.83 0.83
CA TRP A 151 29.74 36.60 0.33
C TRP A 151 30.00 35.15 -0.09
N LEU A 152 29.21 34.19 0.41
CA LEU A 152 29.30 32.78 0.02
C LEU A 152 28.87 32.56 -1.44
N GLU A 153 27.88 33.32 -1.92
CA GLU A 153 27.51 33.33 -3.34
C GLU A 153 28.69 33.73 -4.24
N LYS A 154 29.48 34.73 -3.83
CA LYS A 154 30.68 35.15 -4.58
C LYS A 154 31.70 34.02 -4.68
N ILE A 155 31.88 33.27 -3.60
CA ILE A 155 32.75 32.08 -3.61
C ILE A 155 32.21 31.04 -4.57
N LEU A 156 30.91 30.72 -4.50
CA LEU A 156 30.30 29.77 -5.44
C LEU A 156 30.53 30.19 -6.91
N LEU A 157 30.37 31.47 -7.24
CA LEU A 157 30.62 32.01 -8.57
C LEU A 157 32.10 31.93 -9.02
N ILE A 158 33.05 32.09 -8.10
CA ILE A 158 34.48 31.89 -8.39
C ILE A 158 34.76 30.41 -8.66
N ILE A 159 34.19 29.53 -7.85
CA ILE A 159 34.35 28.08 -7.96
C ILE A 159 33.72 27.56 -9.27
N SER A 160 32.54 28.06 -9.66
CA SER A 160 31.85 27.67 -10.89
C SER A 160 32.61 28.04 -12.16
N LYS A 161 33.38 29.14 -12.13
CA LYS A 161 34.25 29.59 -13.22
C LYS A 161 35.61 28.87 -13.26
N GLY A 162 35.81 27.82 -12.46
CA GLY A 162 37.04 27.03 -12.44
C GLY A 162 38.17 27.62 -11.59
N GLY A 163 37.85 28.44 -10.58
CA GLY A 163 38.84 29.05 -9.67
C GLY A 163 39.58 28.05 -8.78
N GLN A 164 40.57 27.33 -9.35
CA GLN A 164 41.28 26.25 -8.65
C GLN A 164 42.15 26.77 -7.50
N THR A 165 42.79 27.93 -7.63
CA THR A 165 43.56 28.55 -6.55
C THR A 165 42.68 28.83 -5.33
N ALA A 166 41.52 29.46 -5.54
CA ALA A 166 40.54 29.70 -4.49
C ALA A 166 40.07 28.39 -3.84
N ARG A 167 39.78 27.36 -4.65
CA ARG A 167 39.41 26.02 -4.16
C ARG A 167 40.47 25.45 -3.21
N VAL A 168 41.75 25.47 -3.59
CA VAL A 168 42.85 24.93 -2.78
C VAL A 168 43.01 25.72 -1.48
N VAL A 169 43.02 27.05 -1.55
CA VAL A 169 43.15 27.92 -0.37
C VAL A 169 42.00 27.67 0.60
N LEU A 170 40.75 27.69 0.11
CA LEU A 170 39.57 27.47 0.95
C LEU A 170 39.54 26.07 1.57
N GLN A 171 39.93 25.03 0.82
CA GLN A 171 40.06 23.66 1.37
C GLN A 171 41.08 23.60 2.52
N GLN A 172 42.24 24.25 2.36
CA GLN A 172 43.24 24.30 3.43
C GLN A 172 42.72 25.09 4.64
N THR A 173 42.02 26.20 4.42
CA THR A 173 41.40 27.00 5.48
C THR A 173 40.34 26.19 6.22
N ILE A 174 39.45 25.49 5.52
CA ILE A 174 38.45 24.58 6.12
C ILE A 174 39.11 23.55 7.04
N LEU A 175 40.14 22.85 6.54
CA LEU A 175 40.85 21.82 7.31
C LEU A 175 41.51 22.38 8.57
N LYS A 176 42.20 23.53 8.44
CA LYS A 176 42.85 24.19 9.57
C LYS A 176 41.86 24.74 10.58
N CYS A 177 40.76 25.34 10.14
CA CYS A 177 39.72 25.81 11.03
C CYS A 177 39.11 24.65 11.83
N ASN A 178 38.75 23.55 11.17
CA ASN A 178 38.22 22.36 11.84
C ASN A 178 39.21 21.80 12.88
N TYR A 179 40.51 21.78 12.56
CA TYR A 179 41.56 21.40 13.50
C TYR A 179 41.61 22.35 14.72
N TYR A 180 41.62 23.66 14.49
CA TYR A 180 41.68 24.64 15.57
C TYR A 180 40.43 24.63 16.45
N ILE A 181 39.23 24.60 15.86
CA ILE A 181 37.96 24.50 16.60
C ILE A 181 37.95 23.25 17.48
N LYS A 182 38.31 22.09 16.92
CA LYS A 182 38.40 20.83 17.69
C LYS A 182 39.40 20.92 18.85
N LYS A 183 40.55 21.55 18.61
CA LYS A 183 41.60 21.71 19.63
C LYS A 183 41.17 22.68 20.73
N ILE A 184 40.58 23.82 20.38
CA ILE A 184 39.99 24.78 21.33
C ILE A 184 38.93 24.08 22.20
N THR A 185 38.01 23.33 21.58
CA THR A 185 36.96 22.61 22.32
C THR A 185 37.54 21.56 23.26
N SER A 186 38.58 20.83 22.85
CA SER A 186 39.29 19.87 23.71
C SER A 186 39.93 20.56 24.92
N ILE A 187 40.64 21.66 24.68
CA ILE A 187 41.31 22.41 25.75
C ILE A 187 40.28 22.99 26.72
N ARG A 188 39.21 23.64 26.21
CA ARG A 188 38.12 24.20 27.03
C ARG A 188 37.46 23.15 27.92
N LYS A 189 37.34 21.91 27.46
CA LYS A 189 36.84 20.79 28.27
C LYS A 189 37.80 20.43 29.41
N GLU A 190 39.11 20.44 29.16
CA GLU A 190 40.13 20.12 30.18
C GLU A 190 40.30 21.20 31.24
N ILE A 191 40.18 22.48 30.86
CA ILE A 191 40.33 23.60 31.79
C ILE A 191 39.00 24.09 32.38
N SER A 192 37.90 23.38 32.10
CA SER A 192 36.57 23.73 32.57
C SER A 192 36.53 23.79 34.10
N GLY A 193 35.95 24.85 34.65
CA GLY A 193 35.83 25.06 36.10
C GLY A 193 37.00 25.82 36.74
N PHE A 194 38.04 26.17 35.99
CA PHE A 194 39.15 27.01 36.47
C PHE A 194 39.05 28.44 35.93
N LYS A 195 39.27 29.43 36.78
CA LYS A 195 39.46 30.83 36.36
C LYS A 195 40.96 31.10 36.20
N VAL A 196 41.44 31.24 34.96
CA VAL A 196 42.85 31.50 34.66
C VAL A 196 43.07 32.99 34.37
N GLU A 197 44.10 33.57 34.97
CA GLU A 197 44.58 34.92 34.65
C GLU A 197 46.06 34.84 34.23
N ILE A 198 46.41 35.55 33.16
CA ILE A 198 47.78 35.60 32.62
C ILE A 198 48.28 37.05 32.52
N PRO A 199 49.60 37.28 32.54
CA PRO A 199 50.17 38.62 32.33
C PRO A 199 49.77 39.20 30.98
N LYS A 200 49.26 40.44 30.96
CA LYS A 200 48.77 41.10 29.75
C LYS A 200 49.87 41.79 28.94
N GLU A 201 51.00 42.09 29.59
CA GLU A 201 52.12 42.83 29.00
C GLU A 201 53.09 41.91 28.22
N ILE A 202 52.90 40.60 28.30
CA ILE A 202 53.77 39.60 27.67
C ILE A 202 53.07 38.99 26.46
N GLU A 203 53.77 38.96 25.33
CA GLU A 203 53.27 38.32 24.11
C GLU A 203 52.98 36.82 24.36
N ILE A 204 51.83 36.34 23.86
CA ILE A 204 51.35 34.96 24.07
C ILE A 204 52.38 33.93 23.57
N SER A 205 53.09 34.20 22.47
CA SER A 205 54.12 33.32 21.92
C SER A 205 55.29 33.12 22.90
N VAL A 206 55.76 34.21 23.51
CA VAL A 206 56.82 34.24 24.52
C VAL A 206 56.36 33.57 25.81
N LEU A 207 55.12 33.84 26.23
CA LEU A 207 54.47 33.24 27.39
C LEU A 207 54.43 31.71 27.25
N ASN A 208 53.99 31.22 26.09
CA ASN A 208 53.88 29.79 25.80
C ASN A 208 55.25 29.09 25.84
N HIS A 209 56.27 29.66 25.20
CA HIS A 209 57.63 29.10 25.21
C HIS A 209 58.24 29.03 26.63
N LYS A 210 58.03 30.08 27.44
CA LYS A 210 58.51 30.13 28.82
C LYS A 210 57.77 29.13 29.71
N LEU A 211 56.45 29.00 29.58
CA LEU A 211 55.64 28.02 30.31
C LEU A 211 55.97 26.57 29.89
N GLU A 212 56.26 26.32 28.61
CA GLU A 212 56.71 25.00 28.14
C GLU A 212 58.02 24.57 28.80
N SER A 213 58.95 25.51 28.98
CA SER A 213 60.22 25.25 29.68
C SER A 213 59.99 24.91 31.16
N VAL A 214 59.07 25.62 31.82
CA VAL A 214 58.66 25.34 33.21
C VAL A 214 57.98 23.97 33.31
N TYR A 215 57.05 23.67 32.41
CA TYR A 215 56.28 22.43 32.40
C TYR A 215 57.19 21.21 32.18
N ARG A 216 58.14 21.27 31.23
CA ARG A 216 59.10 20.18 30.97
C ARG A 216 59.99 19.87 32.18
N GLU A 217 60.45 20.89 32.90
CA GLU A 217 61.26 20.67 34.10
C GLU A 217 60.42 20.04 35.23
N PHE A 218 59.15 20.44 35.36
CA PHE A 218 58.20 19.83 36.27
C PHE A 218 57.88 18.37 35.90
N GLU A 219 57.71 18.04 34.62
CA GLU A 219 57.48 16.66 34.16
C GLU A 219 58.66 15.74 34.48
N LYS A 220 59.89 16.23 34.30
CA LYS A 220 61.10 15.42 34.52
C LYS A 220 61.39 15.15 36.00
N LYS A 221 61.06 16.08 36.90
CA LYS A 221 61.56 16.05 38.29
C LYS A 221 60.48 16.23 39.38
N GLY A 222 59.22 16.44 39.00
CA GLY A 222 58.09 16.65 39.92
C GLY A 222 58.08 18.00 40.66
N LYS A 223 59.18 18.78 40.61
CA LYS A 223 59.34 20.11 41.22
C LYS A 223 60.41 20.93 40.51
N LEU A 224 60.31 22.26 40.58
CA LEU A 224 61.37 23.17 40.11
C LEU A 224 62.57 23.14 41.07
N ASN A 225 63.72 22.66 40.58
CA ASN A 225 64.94 22.62 41.39
C ASN A 225 65.55 24.03 41.59
N LYS A 226 66.37 24.20 42.64
CA LYS A 226 66.98 25.51 42.97
C LYS A 226 67.85 26.06 41.82
N LEU A 227 68.50 25.19 41.06
CA LEU A 227 69.38 25.58 39.95
C LEU A 227 68.59 26.19 38.78
N PHE A 228 67.46 25.58 38.41
CA PHE A 228 66.53 26.07 37.39
C PHE A 228 65.95 27.42 37.80
N LYS A 229 65.61 27.58 39.09
CA LYS A 229 65.12 28.86 39.62
C LYS A 229 66.14 30.00 39.51
N VAL A 230 67.44 29.70 39.56
CA VAL A 230 68.52 30.70 39.43
C VAL A 230 68.83 31.00 37.96
N ILE A 231 68.84 29.98 37.10
CA ILE A 231 69.20 30.10 35.68
C ILE A 231 68.04 30.69 34.86
N HIS A 232 66.80 30.28 35.13
CA HIS A 232 65.61 30.66 34.36
C HIS A 232 64.70 31.61 35.14
N LYS A 233 65.27 32.66 35.75
CA LYS A 233 64.51 33.68 36.51
C LYS A 233 63.36 34.28 35.71
N GLU A 234 63.54 34.46 34.42
CA GLU A 234 62.50 34.98 33.52
C GLU A 234 61.32 34.02 33.30
N CYS A 235 61.54 32.71 33.43
CA CYS A 235 60.46 31.72 33.36
C CYS A 235 59.65 31.73 34.66
N LEU A 236 60.31 31.98 35.79
CA LEU A 236 59.64 32.15 37.09
C LEU A 236 58.85 33.44 37.17
N SER A 237 59.35 34.56 36.64
CA SER A 237 58.60 35.81 36.64
C SER A 237 57.30 35.69 35.85
N VAL A 238 57.34 34.96 34.73
CA VAL A 238 56.15 34.60 33.95
C VAL A 238 55.18 33.75 34.78
N LEU A 239 55.68 32.67 35.39
CA LEU A 239 54.85 31.77 36.18
C LEU A 239 54.18 32.47 37.37
N ASN A 240 54.92 33.33 38.07
CA ASN A 240 54.43 34.11 39.20
C ASN A 240 53.38 35.16 38.80
N GLY A 241 53.36 35.58 37.53
CA GLY A 241 52.36 36.49 37.00
C GLY A 241 51.07 35.80 36.56
N CYS A 242 51.00 34.46 36.60
CA CYS A 242 49.79 33.70 36.29
C CYS A 242 49.04 33.33 37.58
N LEU A 243 47.70 33.35 37.53
CA LEU A 243 46.82 32.97 38.63
C LEU A 243 45.80 31.92 38.18
N ILE A 244 45.45 31.01 39.09
CA ILE A 244 44.30 30.11 38.96
C ILE A 244 43.39 30.32 40.16
N ASP A 245 42.11 30.60 39.90
CA ASP A 245 41.08 30.90 40.91
C ASP A 245 41.52 32.02 41.87
N ASN A 246 42.16 33.05 41.30
CA ASN A 246 42.77 34.18 41.98
C ASN A 246 43.93 33.82 42.93
N LYS A 247 44.56 32.65 42.77
CA LYS A 247 45.71 32.19 43.57
C LYS A 247 46.96 31.96 42.71
N PRO A 248 48.17 32.16 43.27
CA PRO A 248 49.42 31.82 42.59
C PRO A 248 49.48 30.35 42.16
N VAL A 249 50.20 30.09 41.07
CA VAL A 249 50.42 28.75 40.53
C VAL A 249 51.49 28.03 41.33
N GLU A 250 51.11 26.95 42.04
CA GLU A 250 52.01 26.22 42.94
C GLU A 250 52.18 24.73 42.58
N THR A 251 51.17 24.15 41.94
CA THR A 251 51.11 22.70 41.66
C THR A 251 51.34 22.38 40.18
N ARG A 252 51.74 21.12 39.92
CA ARG A 252 51.88 20.61 38.54
C ARG A 252 50.60 20.77 37.73
N GLU A 253 49.45 20.46 38.34
CA GLU A 253 48.16 20.57 37.64
C GLU A 253 47.84 22.01 37.30
N GLN A 254 48.05 22.95 38.23
CA GLN A 254 47.88 24.37 37.95
C GLN A 254 48.79 24.86 36.80
N ILE A 255 50.04 24.41 36.74
CA ILE A 255 50.94 24.73 35.61
C ILE A 255 50.40 24.15 34.30
N ARG A 256 49.88 22.91 34.32
CA ARG A 256 49.24 22.27 33.17
C ARG A 256 48.05 23.10 32.67
N ILE A 257 47.17 23.52 33.58
CA ILE A 257 45.99 24.35 33.27
C ILE A 257 46.39 25.71 32.68
N VAL A 258 47.37 26.41 33.27
CA VAL A 258 47.87 27.68 32.71
C VAL A 258 48.47 27.47 31.32
N LYS A 259 49.28 26.42 31.13
CA LYS A 259 49.85 26.09 29.82
C LYS A 259 48.75 25.84 28.78
N LEU A 260 47.75 25.03 29.12
CA LEU A 260 46.60 24.75 28.25
C LEU A 260 45.84 26.03 27.90
N TYR A 261 45.61 26.91 28.88
CA TYR A 261 44.95 28.20 28.63
C TYR A 261 45.75 29.09 27.68
N VAL A 262 47.08 29.20 27.86
CA VAL A 262 47.94 29.98 26.97
C VAL A 262 48.01 29.37 25.57
N GLU A 263 48.05 28.04 25.47
CA GLU A 263 47.94 27.33 24.20
C GLU A 263 46.60 27.61 23.51
N GLN A 264 45.48 27.62 24.25
CA GLN A 264 44.17 28.02 23.73
C GLN A 264 44.21 29.43 23.16
N CYS A 265 44.71 30.42 23.91
CA CYS A 265 44.81 31.81 23.43
C CYS A 265 45.62 31.91 22.13
N SER A 266 46.74 31.18 22.04
CA SER A 266 47.57 31.15 20.83
C SER A 266 46.85 30.54 19.63
N ILE A 267 46.06 29.48 19.84
CA ILE A 267 45.26 28.85 18.78
C ILE A 267 44.11 29.76 18.36
N GLU A 268 43.45 30.42 19.31
CA GLU A 268 42.38 31.39 19.05
C GLU A 268 42.89 32.55 18.19
N GLU A 269 44.04 33.13 18.53
CA GLU A 269 44.67 34.17 17.71
C GLU A 269 45.05 33.66 16.31
N SER A 270 45.59 32.45 16.22
CA SER A 270 45.94 31.82 14.93
C SER A 270 44.69 31.57 14.05
N LEU A 271 43.59 31.10 14.65
CA LEU A 271 42.31 30.89 13.97
C LEU A 271 41.75 32.22 13.47
N LYS A 272 41.68 33.24 14.33
CA LYS A 272 41.19 34.58 13.99
C LYS A 272 41.99 35.18 12.83
N ASN A 273 43.31 35.18 12.93
CA ASN A 273 44.17 35.76 11.90
C ASN A 273 44.05 35.01 10.57
N MET A 274 44.08 33.69 10.60
CA MET A 274 43.91 32.88 9.39
C MET A 274 42.54 33.10 8.73
N TRP A 275 41.47 33.11 9.52
CA TRP A 275 40.11 33.35 9.05
C TRP A 275 39.99 34.74 8.42
N ASN A 276 40.35 35.80 9.15
CA ASN A 276 40.21 37.18 8.68
C ASN A 276 41.04 37.42 7.42
N ASN A 277 42.29 36.94 7.38
CA ASN A 277 43.15 37.09 6.21
C ASN A 277 42.59 36.37 4.97
N THR A 278 42.00 35.18 5.15
CA THR A 278 41.41 34.44 4.03
C THR A 278 40.08 35.07 3.58
N MET A 279 39.19 35.35 4.53
CA MET A 279 37.82 35.76 4.22
C MET A 279 37.72 37.21 3.74
N MET A 280 38.68 38.06 4.09
CA MET A 280 38.74 39.44 3.60
C MET A 280 38.79 39.54 2.07
N GLU A 281 39.48 38.61 1.40
CA GLU A 281 39.53 38.54 -0.08
C GLU A 281 38.13 38.38 -0.70
N TYR A 282 37.22 37.73 0.02
CA TYR A 282 35.85 37.44 -0.42
C TYR A 282 34.83 38.42 0.17
N LYS A 283 35.28 39.43 0.92
CA LYS A 283 34.43 40.32 1.73
C LYS A 283 33.56 39.55 2.73
N GLY A 284 34.14 38.50 3.32
CA GLY A 284 33.50 37.68 4.34
C GLY A 284 33.46 38.35 5.70
N ILE A 285 32.81 37.68 6.65
CA ILE A 285 32.61 38.19 8.01
C ILE A 285 33.93 38.10 8.78
N GLU A 286 34.35 39.20 9.39
CA GLU A 286 35.53 39.24 10.26
C GLU A 286 35.21 38.77 11.68
N ILE A 287 36.15 38.04 12.27
CA ILE A 287 36.12 37.63 13.67
C ILE A 287 36.83 38.70 14.49
N ASN A 288 36.09 39.38 15.37
CA ASN A 288 36.65 40.31 16.34
C ASN A 288 37.04 39.61 17.65
N GLU A 289 36.16 38.73 18.14
CA GLU A 289 36.34 37.99 19.40
C GLU A 289 35.82 36.55 19.25
N LEU A 290 36.55 35.59 19.85
CA LEU A 290 36.24 34.17 19.79
C LEU A 290 35.44 33.70 21.01
N SER A 291 34.15 34.02 21.01
CA SER A 291 33.18 33.45 21.95
C SER A 291 32.76 32.03 21.54
N PHE A 292 32.02 31.34 22.40
CA PHE A 292 31.39 30.05 22.05
C PHE A 292 30.42 30.20 20.86
N GLU A 293 29.65 31.29 20.83
CA GLU A 293 28.73 31.63 19.75
C GLU A 293 29.50 31.87 18.44
N THR A 294 30.59 32.64 18.48
CA THR A 294 31.43 32.88 17.30
C THR A 294 31.99 31.57 16.74
N LEU A 295 32.50 30.67 17.60
CA LEU A 295 33.01 29.37 17.15
C LEU A 295 31.93 28.52 16.48
N SER A 296 30.72 28.50 17.05
CA SER A 296 29.58 27.77 16.49
C SER A 296 29.19 28.33 15.11
N ASN A 297 29.14 29.66 14.98
CA ASN A 297 28.85 30.32 13.71
C ASN A 297 29.93 30.03 12.65
N VAL A 298 31.21 30.04 13.04
CA VAL A 298 32.33 29.71 12.16
C VAL A 298 32.24 28.25 11.70
N GLU A 299 31.89 27.32 12.58
CA GLU A 299 31.68 25.90 12.24
C GLU A 299 30.54 25.71 11.23
N GLU A 300 29.41 26.40 11.41
CA GLU A 300 28.30 26.37 10.44
C GLU A 300 28.73 26.88 9.06
N VAL A 301 29.44 28.02 9.02
CA VAL A 301 29.93 28.60 7.78
C VAL A 301 30.97 27.69 7.11
N ILE A 302 31.85 27.04 7.88
CA ILE A 302 32.82 26.07 7.34
C ILE A 302 32.11 24.90 6.67
N ASN A 303 31.03 24.39 7.28
CA ASN A 303 30.23 23.32 6.68
C ASN A 303 29.62 23.76 5.34
N LYS A 304 29.09 24.98 5.27
CA LYS A 304 28.58 25.58 4.02
C LYS A 304 29.68 25.76 2.97
N LEU A 305 30.84 26.29 3.37
CA LEU A 305 32.00 26.44 2.50
C LEU A 305 32.48 25.10 1.95
N ASP A 306 32.54 24.06 2.78
CA ASP A 306 32.97 22.72 2.35
C ASP A 306 32.00 22.10 1.33
N ILE A 307 30.70 22.44 1.40
CA ILE A 307 29.74 22.08 0.36
C ILE A 307 30.00 22.88 -0.92
N ILE A 308 30.10 24.21 -0.83
CA ILE A 308 30.31 25.11 -1.98
C ILE A 308 31.61 24.76 -2.75
N VAL A 309 32.71 24.58 -2.03
CA VAL A 309 34.02 24.32 -2.63
C VAL A 309 34.06 22.96 -3.33
N ASN A 310 33.25 22.01 -2.84
CA ASN A 310 33.08 20.67 -3.40
C ASN A 310 31.72 20.49 -4.10
N TRP A 311 31.11 21.58 -4.61
CA TRP A 311 29.73 21.58 -5.13
C TRP A 311 29.48 20.48 -6.16
N GLU A 312 30.40 20.32 -7.12
CA GLU A 312 30.26 19.30 -8.17
C GLU A 312 30.10 17.90 -7.55
N LYS A 313 31.00 17.52 -6.65
CA LYS A 313 30.99 16.18 -6.05
C LYS A 313 29.88 15.97 -5.04
N LYS A 314 29.59 16.99 -4.22
CA LYS A 314 28.66 16.87 -3.09
C LYS A 314 27.20 17.09 -3.47
N VAL A 315 26.94 17.81 -4.54
CA VAL A 315 25.59 18.19 -5.00
C VAL A 315 25.33 17.66 -6.41
N VAL A 316 26.10 18.14 -7.39
CA VAL A 316 25.82 17.91 -8.82
C VAL A 316 25.90 16.43 -9.19
N ASP A 317 27.01 15.77 -8.87
CA ASP A 317 27.25 14.35 -9.18
C ASP A 317 26.20 13.46 -8.52
N LYS A 318 25.79 13.78 -7.28
CA LYS A 318 24.74 13.04 -6.58
C LYS A 318 23.42 13.09 -7.35
N ILE A 319 23.03 14.27 -7.83
CA ILE A 319 21.80 14.43 -8.60
C ILE A 319 21.94 13.73 -9.96
N LYS A 320 23.02 14.00 -10.71
CA LYS A 320 23.31 13.39 -12.02
C LYS A 320 23.25 11.87 -11.99
N ASN A 321 23.75 11.24 -10.92
CA ASN A 321 23.72 9.78 -10.78
C ASN A 321 22.28 9.23 -10.72
N HIS A 322 21.37 9.92 -10.04
CA HIS A 322 19.97 9.49 -9.92
C HIS A 322 19.15 9.79 -11.18
N ILE A 323 19.53 10.81 -11.96
CA ILE A 323 18.86 11.18 -13.22
C ILE A 323 19.63 10.73 -14.48
N SER A 324 20.57 9.79 -14.35
CA SER A 324 21.51 9.39 -15.41
C SER A 324 20.86 8.89 -16.71
N LYS A 325 19.59 8.50 -16.64
CA LYS A 325 18.77 8.05 -17.77
C LYS A 325 17.99 9.18 -18.46
N ILE A 326 18.15 10.41 -17.99
CA ILE A 326 17.61 11.64 -18.59
C ILE A 326 18.76 12.37 -19.27
N THR A 327 18.62 12.59 -20.57
CA THR A 327 19.53 13.46 -21.33
C THR A 327 18.84 14.78 -21.60
N PHE A 328 19.52 15.89 -21.31
CA PHE A 328 18.99 17.24 -21.52
C PHE A 328 19.54 17.80 -22.83
N LEU A 329 18.68 18.35 -23.70
CA LEU A 329 19.13 19.01 -24.94
C LEU A 329 19.78 20.37 -24.68
N LYS A 330 19.51 20.97 -23.52
CA LYS A 330 20.13 22.22 -23.06
C LYS A 330 20.98 21.92 -21.84
N ASP A 331 22.16 22.53 -21.78
CA ASP A 331 23.02 22.44 -20.62
C ASP A 331 22.33 23.01 -19.38
N ILE A 332 22.48 22.30 -18.26
CA ILE A 332 21.94 22.72 -16.97
C ILE A 332 23.00 23.59 -16.29
N ASP A 333 22.60 24.81 -15.91
CA ASP A 333 23.41 25.64 -15.02
C ASP A 333 23.23 25.17 -13.58
N TRP A 334 24.13 24.30 -13.13
CA TRP A 334 24.14 23.72 -11.78
C TRP A 334 24.46 24.74 -10.66
N TYR A 335 24.73 25.99 -11.00
CA TYR A 335 25.02 27.07 -10.05
C TYR A 335 23.88 28.09 -9.98
N ASN A 336 22.80 27.90 -10.75
CA ASN A 336 21.61 28.72 -10.73
C ASN A 336 20.45 27.99 -10.03
N LYS A 337 19.81 28.65 -9.05
CA LYS A 337 18.64 28.13 -8.32
C LYS A 337 17.46 27.80 -9.23
N GLU A 338 17.24 28.57 -10.30
CA GLU A 338 16.12 28.35 -11.24
C GLU A 338 16.26 27.01 -11.99
N SER A 339 17.48 26.55 -12.20
CA SER A 339 17.77 25.24 -12.80
C SER A 339 17.25 24.11 -11.92
N TYR A 340 17.47 24.16 -10.60
CA TYR A 340 16.98 23.15 -9.65
C TYR A 340 15.45 23.16 -9.56
N SER A 341 14.84 24.34 -9.54
CA SER A 341 13.38 24.48 -9.58
C SER A 341 12.77 23.89 -10.87
N THR A 342 13.42 24.15 -12.01
CA THR A 342 13.03 23.59 -13.31
C THR A 342 13.18 22.08 -13.34
N LEU A 343 14.31 21.56 -12.83
CA LEU A 343 14.57 20.13 -12.71
C LEU A 343 13.50 19.45 -11.86
N ARG A 344 13.21 20.01 -10.68
CA ARG A 344 12.20 19.47 -9.75
C ARG A 344 10.84 19.37 -10.41
N LYS A 345 10.41 20.43 -11.10
CA LYS A 345 9.15 20.45 -11.84
C LYS A 345 9.14 19.41 -12.97
N GLY A 346 10.25 19.25 -13.69
CA GLY A 346 10.37 18.22 -14.72
C GLY A 346 10.29 16.80 -14.17
N ILE A 347 11.00 16.50 -13.08
CA ILE A 347 10.95 15.20 -12.40
C ILE A 347 9.52 14.88 -11.94
N LEU A 348 8.79 15.85 -11.39
CA LEU A 348 7.38 15.69 -11.05
C LEU A 348 6.50 15.41 -12.28
N ASN A 349 6.72 16.12 -13.38
CA ASN A 349 5.98 15.88 -14.62
C ASN A 349 6.25 14.47 -15.17
N ILE A 350 7.49 13.98 -15.10
CA ILE A 350 7.83 12.59 -15.47
C ILE A 350 7.05 11.60 -14.59
N LYS A 351 7.05 11.80 -13.27
CA LYS A 351 6.28 10.98 -12.34
C LYS A 351 4.79 10.93 -12.73
N TYR A 352 4.21 12.08 -13.06
CA TYR A 352 2.81 12.17 -13.46
C TYR A 352 2.50 11.53 -14.81
N LEU A 353 3.42 11.58 -15.77
CA LEU A 353 3.27 10.88 -17.05
C LEU A 353 3.32 9.36 -16.87
N ASN A 354 4.26 8.86 -16.07
CA ASN A 354 4.33 7.43 -15.76
C ASN A 354 3.08 6.96 -15.00
N GLU A 355 2.64 7.70 -13.98
CA GLU A 355 1.41 7.40 -13.23
C GLU A 355 0.19 7.40 -14.17
N TYR A 356 0.12 8.34 -15.13
CA TYR A 356 -0.95 8.36 -16.11
C TYR A 356 -0.99 7.09 -16.97
N GLU A 357 0.15 6.64 -17.51
CA GLU A 357 0.20 5.43 -18.33
C GLU A 357 -0.13 4.16 -17.51
N GLU A 358 0.30 4.09 -16.25
CA GLU A 358 -0.08 3.01 -15.32
C GLU A 358 -1.60 2.97 -15.10
N LEU A 359 -2.20 4.11 -14.76
CA LEU A 359 -3.65 4.19 -14.53
C LEU A 359 -4.45 3.93 -15.81
N LYS A 360 -3.98 4.41 -16.96
CA LYS A 360 -4.57 4.15 -18.27
C LYS A 360 -4.56 2.65 -18.60
N ASN A 361 -3.44 1.98 -18.38
CA ASN A 361 -3.32 0.53 -18.57
C ASN A 361 -4.22 -0.25 -17.60
N TYR A 362 -4.27 0.16 -16.33
CA TYR A 362 -5.16 -0.43 -15.34
C TYR A 362 -6.64 -0.31 -15.76
N ILE A 363 -7.08 0.90 -16.13
CA ILE A 363 -8.45 1.15 -16.60
C ILE A 363 -8.74 0.35 -17.87
N PHE A 364 -7.81 0.28 -18.81
CA PHE A 364 -7.94 -0.52 -20.03
C PHE A 364 -8.15 -2.00 -19.73
N ASN A 365 -7.38 -2.57 -18.79
CA ASN A 365 -7.50 -3.96 -18.38
C ASN A 365 -8.86 -4.26 -17.73
N ILE A 366 -9.37 -3.37 -16.88
CA ILE A 366 -10.72 -3.49 -16.31
C ILE A 366 -11.78 -3.43 -17.41
N LYS A 367 -11.69 -2.47 -18.33
CA LYS A 367 -12.63 -2.37 -19.47
C LYS A 367 -12.61 -3.64 -20.32
N LYS A 368 -11.44 -4.17 -20.61
CA LYS A 368 -11.25 -5.38 -21.42
C LYS A 368 -11.83 -6.63 -20.75
N SER A 369 -11.77 -6.72 -19.42
CA SER A 369 -12.32 -7.87 -18.69
C SER A 369 -13.85 -7.89 -18.70
N ILE A 370 -14.49 -6.71 -18.75
CA ILE A 370 -15.96 -6.58 -18.75
C ILE A 370 -16.59 -6.39 -20.15
N SER A 371 -15.79 -6.13 -21.19
CA SER A 371 -16.30 -5.73 -22.51
C SER A 371 -17.11 -6.80 -23.25
N LYS A 372 -17.09 -8.06 -22.79
CA LYS A 372 -17.86 -9.15 -23.41
C LYS A 372 -19.31 -9.22 -22.94
N ALA A 373 -19.65 -8.52 -21.86
CA ALA A 373 -20.99 -8.53 -21.29
C ALA A 373 -21.65 -7.16 -21.49
N ASN A 374 -22.69 -7.13 -22.33
CA ASN A 374 -23.43 -5.93 -22.71
C ASN A 374 -24.02 -5.19 -21.49
N GLU A 375 -24.28 -5.91 -20.40
CA GLU A 375 -24.74 -5.37 -19.11
C GLU A 375 -23.78 -4.33 -18.53
N PHE A 376 -22.49 -4.35 -18.91
CA PHE A 376 -21.47 -3.42 -18.47
C PHE A 376 -21.24 -2.23 -19.42
N ASP A 377 -21.94 -2.13 -20.55
CA ASP A 377 -21.71 -1.06 -21.53
C ASP A 377 -21.85 0.34 -20.93
N GLY A 378 -22.81 0.53 -20.03
CA GLY A 378 -22.96 1.83 -19.37
C GLY A 378 -21.89 2.10 -18.32
N LEU A 379 -21.31 1.07 -17.71
CA LEU A 379 -20.13 1.22 -16.84
C LEU A 379 -18.91 1.62 -17.68
N ILE A 380 -18.70 0.99 -18.83
CA ILE A 380 -17.65 1.35 -19.79
C ILE A 380 -17.79 2.81 -20.23
N ARG A 381 -19.00 3.24 -20.63
CA ARG A 381 -19.26 4.65 -20.98
C ARG A 381 -19.01 5.61 -19.82
N ALA A 382 -19.35 5.22 -18.59
CA ALA A 382 -19.10 6.04 -17.40
C ALA A 382 -17.59 6.23 -17.16
N ILE A 383 -16.79 5.20 -17.39
CA ILE A 383 -15.32 5.25 -17.31
C ILE A 383 -14.78 6.21 -18.38
N ASP A 384 -15.21 6.06 -19.64
CA ASP A 384 -14.71 6.86 -20.77
C ASP A 384 -15.01 8.36 -20.63
N THR A 385 -16.22 8.66 -20.14
CA THR A 385 -16.66 10.03 -19.86
C THR A 385 -16.22 10.54 -18.48
N CYS A 386 -15.55 9.71 -17.67
CA CYS A 386 -15.18 10.00 -16.29
C CYS A 386 -16.38 10.46 -15.43
N ASN A 387 -17.58 9.96 -15.72
CA ASN A 387 -18.81 10.34 -15.04
C ASN A 387 -18.97 9.58 -13.73
N THR A 388 -18.55 10.21 -12.62
CA THR A 388 -18.56 9.60 -11.29
C THR A 388 -19.96 9.27 -10.75
N PHE A 389 -21.00 10.01 -11.16
CA PHE A 389 -22.38 9.74 -10.75
C PHE A 389 -22.92 8.46 -11.40
N ILE A 390 -22.69 8.29 -12.70
CA ILE A 390 -23.08 7.06 -13.40
C ILE A 390 -22.26 5.88 -12.87
N LEU A 391 -20.97 6.09 -12.60
CA LEU A 391 -20.11 5.08 -12.00
C LEU A 391 -20.68 4.55 -10.68
N GLU A 392 -21.07 5.45 -9.76
CA GLU A 392 -21.68 5.09 -8.47
C GLU A 392 -22.95 4.25 -8.65
N LYS A 393 -23.82 4.66 -9.58
CA LYS A 393 -25.08 3.95 -9.86
C LYS A 393 -24.82 2.51 -10.32
N TYR A 394 -23.83 2.30 -11.18
CA TYR A 394 -23.45 0.95 -11.62
C TYR A 394 -22.88 0.13 -10.48
N TYR A 395 -21.99 0.70 -9.67
CA TYR A 395 -21.41 0.00 -8.53
C TYR A 395 -22.45 -0.43 -7.49
N LYS A 396 -23.48 0.39 -7.22
CA LYS A 396 -24.63 -0.02 -6.38
C LYS A 396 -25.37 -1.23 -6.94
N LYS A 397 -25.53 -1.30 -8.28
CA LYS A 397 -26.11 -2.49 -8.93
C LYS A 397 -25.21 -3.71 -8.76
N LEU A 398 -23.89 -3.55 -8.87
CA LEU A 398 -22.94 -4.66 -8.69
C LEU A 398 -22.91 -5.17 -7.24
N GLU A 399 -22.95 -4.28 -6.26
CA GLU A 399 -23.04 -4.65 -4.84
C GLU A 399 -24.32 -5.43 -4.57
N ARG A 400 -25.46 -4.96 -5.07
CA ARG A 400 -26.73 -5.71 -4.99
C ARG A 400 -26.65 -7.09 -5.64
N LEU A 401 -25.99 -7.21 -6.80
CA LEU A 401 -25.77 -8.52 -7.45
C LEU A 401 -24.87 -9.45 -6.61
N LYS A 402 -23.87 -8.88 -5.92
CA LYS A 402 -23.03 -9.64 -4.98
C LYS A 402 -23.81 -10.11 -3.76
N GLU A 403 -24.70 -9.27 -3.22
CA GLU A 403 -25.56 -9.59 -2.07
C GLU A 403 -26.55 -10.72 -2.38
N ILE A 404 -27.14 -10.74 -3.58
CA ILE A 404 -28.09 -11.80 -3.96
C ILE A 404 -27.39 -13.08 -4.45
N SER A 405 -26.09 -13.04 -4.76
CA SER A 405 -25.36 -14.20 -5.30
C SER A 405 -25.48 -15.48 -4.44
N PRO A 406 -25.36 -15.43 -3.10
CA PRO A 406 -25.55 -16.60 -2.25
C PRO A 406 -26.99 -17.14 -2.32
N LEU A 407 -27.99 -16.26 -2.46
CA LEU A 407 -29.40 -16.64 -2.56
C LEU A 407 -29.69 -17.36 -3.87
N ILE A 408 -29.08 -16.90 -4.97
CA ILE A 408 -29.19 -17.56 -6.29
C ILE A 408 -28.55 -18.95 -6.22
N LYS A 409 -27.36 -19.07 -5.64
CA LYS A 409 -26.69 -20.38 -5.47
C LYS A 409 -27.47 -21.34 -4.58
N GLU A 410 -28.11 -20.83 -3.52
CA GLU A 410 -29.00 -21.63 -2.66
C GLU A 410 -30.22 -22.13 -3.45
N LEU A 411 -30.83 -21.26 -4.25
CA LEU A 411 -31.95 -21.60 -5.12
C LEU A 411 -31.56 -22.69 -6.13
N GLU A 412 -30.41 -22.54 -6.80
CA GLU A 412 -29.87 -23.54 -7.74
C GLU A 412 -29.67 -24.90 -7.07
N GLY A 413 -29.00 -24.94 -5.91
CA GLY A 413 -28.72 -26.20 -5.22
C GLY A 413 -29.99 -26.95 -4.76
N ILE A 414 -31.03 -26.22 -4.34
CA ILE A 414 -32.31 -26.85 -4.00
C ILE A 414 -33.04 -27.33 -5.27
N MET A 415 -32.99 -26.54 -6.35
CA MET A 415 -33.60 -26.91 -7.63
C MET A 415 -32.95 -28.13 -8.28
N GLU A 416 -31.62 -28.21 -8.27
CA GLU A 416 -30.87 -29.36 -8.80
C GLU A 416 -31.26 -30.65 -8.06
N SER A 417 -31.35 -30.58 -6.73
CA SER A 417 -31.82 -31.70 -5.90
C SER A 417 -33.25 -32.16 -6.23
N LEU A 418 -34.12 -31.23 -6.67
CA LEU A 418 -35.49 -31.56 -7.09
C LEU A 418 -35.56 -32.07 -8.52
N TYR A 419 -34.70 -31.58 -9.40
CA TYR A 419 -34.79 -31.83 -10.84
C TYR A 419 -34.55 -33.30 -11.20
N GLU A 420 -33.70 -34.01 -10.45
CA GLU A 420 -33.45 -35.45 -10.66
C GLU A 420 -34.73 -36.30 -10.53
N ASP A 421 -35.65 -35.88 -9.67
CA ASP A 421 -36.83 -36.66 -9.28
C ASP A 421 -38.15 -36.07 -9.77
N CYS A 422 -38.20 -34.74 -9.92
CA CYS A 422 -39.39 -34.01 -10.32
C CYS A 422 -39.07 -32.91 -11.36
N PRO A 423 -38.57 -33.25 -12.56
CA PRO A 423 -38.25 -32.27 -13.59
C PRO A 423 -39.47 -31.43 -14.02
N MET A 424 -40.66 -32.03 -14.13
CA MET A 424 -41.89 -31.30 -14.51
C MET A 424 -42.33 -30.31 -13.44
N LEU A 425 -42.15 -30.64 -12.15
CA LEU A 425 -42.39 -29.70 -11.07
C LEU A 425 -41.44 -28.50 -11.15
N VAL A 426 -40.15 -28.75 -11.41
CA VAL A 426 -39.15 -27.69 -11.54
C VAL A 426 -39.46 -26.76 -12.72
N GLU A 427 -39.79 -27.30 -13.88
CA GLU A 427 -40.23 -26.51 -15.05
C GLU A 427 -41.47 -25.68 -14.74
N LYS A 428 -42.47 -26.29 -14.09
CA LYS A 428 -43.70 -25.61 -13.69
C LYS A 428 -43.41 -24.44 -12.76
N LEU A 429 -42.55 -24.63 -11.75
CA LEU A 429 -42.14 -23.58 -10.81
C LEU A 429 -41.41 -22.43 -11.53
N LEU A 430 -40.57 -22.73 -12.52
CA LEU A 430 -39.86 -21.72 -13.32
C LEU A 430 -40.79 -20.91 -14.24
N SER A 431 -41.84 -21.55 -14.75
CA SER A 431 -42.82 -20.95 -15.67
C SER A 431 -44.00 -20.23 -14.99
N ASP A 432 -44.16 -20.36 -13.67
CA ASP A 432 -45.31 -19.79 -12.93
C ASP A 432 -45.19 -18.25 -12.87
N GLU A 433 -46.05 -17.55 -13.60
CA GLU A 433 -46.05 -16.08 -13.69
C GLU A 433 -46.51 -15.40 -12.40
N ASP A 434 -47.31 -16.11 -11.58
CA ASP A 434 -47.87 -15.58 -10.34
C ASP A 434 -46.99 -15.95 -9.14
N LYS A 435 -45.79 -15.35 -9.16
CA LYS A 435 -44.74 -15.57 -8.16
C LYS A 435 -45.13 -15.17 -6.74
N LEU A 436 -46.02 -14.20 -6.58
CA LEU A 436 -46.48 -13.69 -5.28
C LEU A 436 -47.32 -14.72 -4.53
N ASN A 437 -48.04 -15.59 -5.25
CA ASN A 437 -48.91 -16.60 -4.65
C ASN A 437 -48.28 -18.00 -4.58
N LEU A 438 -47.00 -18.18 -4.93
CA LEU A 438 -46.35 -19.52 -4.87
C LEU A 438 -46.42 -20.13 -3.46
N LEU A 439 -46.21 -19.31 -2.42
CA LEU A 439 -46.34 -19.74 -1.01
C LEU A 439 -47.75 -20.24 -0.69
N GLY A 440 -48.79 -19.72 -1.36
CA GLY A 440 -50.16 -20.16 -1.24
C GLY A 440 -50.42 -21.47 -1.98
N LYS A 441 -49.90 -21.57 -3.21
CA LYS A 441 -50.12 -22.68 -4.15
C LYS A 441 -49.38 -23.96 -3.77
N TYR A 442 -48.14 -23.84 -3.29
CA TYR A 442 -47.24 -24.96 -3.05
C TYR A 442 -46.90 -25.07 -1.56
N LYS A 443 -47.68 -25.88 -0.82
CA LYS A 443 -47.50 -26.12 0.62
C LYS A 443 -47.40 -27.61 0.94
N ASN A 444 -46.70 -27.93 2.03
CA ASN A 444 -46.53 -29.29 2.55
C ASN A 444 -46.04 -30.28 1.47
N PHE A 445 -44.82 -30.08 0.98
CA PHE A 445 -44.21 -30.89 -0.06
C PHE A 445 -44.24 -32.38 0.24
N SER A 446 -43.98 -32.78 1.49
CA SER A 446 -44.04 -34.18 1.91
C SER A 446 -45.44 -34.80 1.76
N VAL A 447 -46.49 -34.00 1.95
CA VAL A 447 -47.89 -34.43 1.78
C VAL A 447 -48.24 -34.54 0.30
N ALA A 448 -47.81 -33.58 -0.52
CA ALA A 448 -47.96 -33.65 -1.98
C ALA A 448 -47.17 -34.81 -2.60
N TRP A 449 -45.96 -35.08 -2.10
CA TRP A 449 -45.15 -36.23 -2.46
C TRP A 449 -45.87 -37.54 -2.17
N LYS A 450 -46.42 -37.67 -0.95
CA LYS A 450 -47.24 -38.82 -0.55
C LYS A 450 -48.50 -38.96 -1.42
N TRP A 451 -49.17 -37.85 -1.73
CA TRP A 451 -50.33 -37.83 -2.63
C TRP A 451 -49.97 -38.42 -3.99
N ARG A 452 -48.86 -37.98 -4.58
CA ARG A 452 -48.40 -38.51 -5.87
C ARG A 452 -48.01 -39.98 -5.81
N GLN A 453 -47.33 -40.41 -4.75
CA GLN A 453 -46.99 -41.83 -4.55
C GLN A 453 -48.23 -42.71 -4.45
N PHE A 454 -49.22 -42.31 -3.66
CA PHE A 454 -50.49 -43.04 -3.55
C PHE A 454 -51.24 -43.10 -4.87
N LYS A 455 -51.25 -41.99 -5.64
CA LYS A 455 -51.85 -41.97 -6.97
C LYS A 455 -51.13 -42.94 -7.93
N ASN A 456 -49.80 -42.95 -7.93
CA ASN A 456 -49.02 -43.87 -8.76
C ASN A 456 -49.26 -45.33 -8.38
N ILE A 457 -49.33 -45.65 -7.08
CA ILE A 457 -49.64 -47.01 -6.63
C ILE A 457 -51.03 -47.43 -7.12
N LEU A 458 -52.05 -46.58 -7.05
CA LEU A 458 -53.38 -46.92 -7.57
C LEU A 458 -53.35 -47.18 -9.09
N ILE A 459 -52.63 -46.36 -9.85
CA ILE A 459 -52.44 -46.55 -11.30
C ILE A 459 -51.75 -47.90 -11.58
N GLU A 460 -50.71 -48.25 -10.82
CA GLU A 460 -50.02 -49.53 -10.96
C GLU A 460 -50.92 -50.72 -10.56
N VAL A 461 -51.76 -50.57 -9.53
CA VAL A 461 -52.75 -51.58 -9.12
C VAL A 461 -53.82 -51.77 -10.20
N GLU A 462 -54.30 -50.70 -10.83
CA GLU A 462 -55.25 -50.76 -11.94
C GLU A 462 -54.64 -51.47 -13.16
N LYS A 463 -53.45 -51.06 -13.60
CA LYS A 463 -52.70 -51.73 -14.66
C LYS A 463 -52.49 -53.21 -14.38
N TYR A 464 -52.11 -53.57 -13.15
CA TYR A 464 -51.96 -54.97 -12.75
C TYR A 464 -53.28 -55.75 -12.82
N LYS A 465 -54.40 -55.16 -12.36
CA LYS A 465 -55.72 -55.80 -12.44
C LYS A 465 -56.13 -56.05 -13.88
N GLU A 466 -55.87 -55.10 -14.77
CA GLU A 466 -56.12 -55.21 -16.21
C GLU A 466 -55.26 -56.33 -16.82
N GLU A 467 -53.94 -56.30 -16.61
CA GLU A 467 -53.01 -57.33 -17.10
C GLU A 467 -53.34 -58.73 -16.58
N ALA A 468 -53.70 -58.87 -15.29
CA ALA A 468 -54.10 -60.13 -14.71
C ALA A 468 -55.42 -60.65 -15.29
N SER A 469 -56.35 -59.75 -15.61
CA SER A 469 -57.61 -60.09 -16.26
C SER A 469 -57.39 -60.52 -17.72
N GLU A 470 -56.52 -59.84 -18.46
CA GLU A 470 -56.11 -60.22 -19.81
C GLU A 470 -55.38 -61.57 -19.84
N LYS A 471 -54.51 -61.83 -18.86
CA LYS A 471 -53.77 -63.09 -18.76
C LYS A 471 -54.69 -64.27 -18.47
N LYS A 472 -55.67 -64.10 -17.57
CA LYS A 472 -56.75 -65.08 -17.34
C LYS A 472 -57.60 -65.31 -18.60
N LEU A 473 -57.93 -64.25 -19.34
CA LEU A 473 -58.65 -64.34 -20.62
C LEU A 473 -57.85 -65.14 -21.67
N LYS A 474 -56.54 -64.90 -21.79
CA LYS A 474 -55.64 -65.64 -22.68
C LYS A 474 -55.49 -67.11 -22.28
N GLU A 475 -55.38 -67.40 -20.97
CA GLU A 475 -55.35 -68.78 -20.45
C GLU A 475 -56.66 -69.53 -20.76
N ILE A 476 -57.82 -68.90 -20.56
CA ILE A 476 -59.13 -69.47 -20.91
C ILE A 476 -59.27 -69.70 -22.42
N LEU A 477 -58.76 -68.78 -23.26
CA LEU A 477 -58.77 -68.92 -24.71
C LEU A 477 -57.81 -70.03 -25.20
N SER A 478 -56.64 -70.18 -24.56
CA SER A 478 -55.70 -71.28 -24.85
C SER A 478 -56.22 -72.65 -24.43
N HIS A 479 -56.94 -72.75 -23.31
CA HIS A 479 -57.63 -73.98 -22.89
C HIS A 479 -58.78 -74.36 -23.84
N LYS A 480 -59.43 -73.39 -24.50
CA LYS A 480 -60.44 -73.67 -25.53
C LYS A 480 -59.85 -74.13 -26.88
N GLN A 481 -58.58 -73.83 -27.16
CA GLN A 481 -57.89 -74.27 -28.38
C GLN A 481 -57.15 -75.61 -28.23
N GLY A 482 -57.02 -76.14 -26.99
CA GLY A 482 -56.46 -77.47 -26.70
C GLY A 482 -57.50 -78.60 -26.59
N ILE A 483 -58.77 -78.35 -26.91
CA ILE A 483 -59.86 -79.36 -26.98
C ILE A 483 -60.42 -79.41 -28.42
N ALA A 484 -59.55 -79.41 -29.42
CA ALA A 484 -59.90 -79.68 -30.82
C ALA A 484 -59.31 -81.03 -31.25
#